data_AF-A0A661YRE9-F1
#
_entry.id   AF-A0A661YRE9-F1
#
_cell.length_a   1.000
_cell.length_b   1.000
_cell.length_c   1.000
_cell.angle_alpha   90.00
_cell.angle_beta   90.00
_cell.angle_gamma   90.00
#
_symmetry.space_group_name_H-M   'P 1'
#
loop_
_entity.id
_entity.type
_entity.pdbx_description
1 polymer ?
#
loop_
_entity_poly.entity_id
_entity_poly.type
_entity_poly.pdbx_seq_one_letter_code
_entity_poly.pdbx_strand_id
1 'polypeptide(L)'
;MEPEDGDDGQMPDVILNWAAVAGSGGIVEYEVQLDVTDAFTNPVIYPRSEFTGLQMELLLFGQEYFWRVRASEGSDISGWSDVFSFVVFETVVLNKPNDNAEDQDPDVLFKAKDRIGSTVITGVEFFEFQADTSANFDSPLLFEGVSETYTINASFLHFGEIYNWR
;
A
#
# COMPACT_ATOMS: atom_id res chain seq x y z
N MET A 1 -3.93 18.11 5.22
CA MET A 1 -2.94 17.09 5.65
C MET A 1 -2.98 16.03 4.56
N GLU A 2 -1.88 15.32 4.36
CA GLU A 2 -1.79 14.26 3.34
C GLU A 2 -1.46 12.93 4.04
N PRO A 3 -2.02 11.79 3.59
CA PRO A 3 -3.09 11.68 2.58
C PRO A 3 -4.35 12.49 2.94
N GLU A 4 -5.17 12.84 1.94
CA GLU A 4 -6.44 13.51 2.20
C GLU A 4 -7.33 12.61 3.07
N ASP A 5 -8.25 13.21 3.82
CA ASP A 5 -9.14 12.44 4.70
C ASP A 5 -10.05 11.50 3.88
N GLY A 6 -9.98 10.21 4.17
CA GLY A 6 -10.70 9.16 3.46
C GLY A 6 -10.04 8.72 2.15
N ASP A 7 -8.76 9.04 1.93
CA ASP A 7 -8.03 8.62 0.73
C ASP A 7 -7.96 7.09 0.61
N ASP A 8 -8.14 6.58 -0.61
CA ASP A 8 -8.07 5.15 -0.92
C ASP A 8 -6.91 4.84 -1.88
N GLY A 9 -6.37 3.63 -1.79
CA GLY A 9 -5.29 3.16 -2.65
C GLY A 9 -3.91 3.75 -2.31
N GLN A 10 -3.68 4.10 -1.04
CA GLN A 10 -2.37 4.53 -0.56
C GLN A 10 -1.37 3.37 -0.53
N MET A 11 -0.09 3.70 -0.59
CA MET A 11 0.98 2.71 -0.56
C MET A 11 1.32 2.30 0.88
N PRO A 12 1.82 1.07 1.10
CA PRO A 12 2.30 0.63 2.41
C PRO A 12 3.35 1.56 3.04
N ASP A 13 4.08 2.29 2.20
CA ASP A 13 5.08 3.29 2.55
C ASP A 13 4.58 4.72 2.29
N VAL A 14 3.30 4.99 2.52
CA VAL A 14 2.75 6.34 2.40
C VAL A 14 3.43 7.32 3.37
N ILE A 15 3.56 8.59 2.95
CA ILE A 15 4.07 9.66 3.79
C ILE A 15 2.89 10.41 4.40
N LEU A 16 2.80 10.41 5.74
CA LEU A 16 1.90 11.31 6.45
C LEU A 16 2.53 12.70 6.47
N ASN A 17 1.80 13.74 6.09
CA ASN A 17 2.32 15.10 6.01
C ASN A 17 1.30 16.14 6.52
N TRP A 18 1.76 17.10 7.29
CA TRP A 18 0.93 18.14 7.89
C TRP A 18 1.58 19.52 7.78
N ALA A 19 0.80 20.57 8.04
CA ALA A 19 1.32 21.93 8.02
C ALA A 19 2.07 22.25 9.32
N ALA A 20 3.21 22.93 9.21
CA ALA A 20 3.90 23.46 10.38
C ALA A 20 3.04 24.50 11.11
N VAL A 21 3.14 24.53 12.44
CA VAL A 21 2.55 25.58 13.28
C VAL A 21 3.64 26.46 13.88
N ALA A 22 3.32 27.74 14.10
CA ALA A 22 4.24 28.68 14.73
C ALA A 22 4.25 28.48 16.26
N GLY A 23 5.45 28.38 16.84
CA GLY A 23 5.66 28.38 18.29
C GLY A 23 5.70 29.78 18.89
N SER A 24 5.82 29.84 20.22
CA SER A 24 6.01 31.07 20.99
C SER A 24 7.47 31.52 21.10
N GLY A 25 8.39 30.81 20.45
CA GLY A 25 9.82 31.17 20.33
C GLY A 25 10.79 30.05 20.70
N GLY A 26 10.29 28.85 20.95
CA GLY A 26 11.05 27.61 21.18
C GLY A 26 11.03 26.67 19.97
N ILE A 27 11.42 25.42 20.23
CA ILE A 27 11.43 24.34 19.23
C ILE A 27 10.06 23.67 19.24
N VAL A 28 9.41 23.61 18.07
CA VAL A 28 8.13 22.92 17.89
C VAL A 28 8.39 21.52 17.37
N GLU A 29 7.93 20.53 18.13
CA GLU A 29 7.97 19.12 17.77
C GLU A 29 6.55 18.59 17.59
N TYR A 30 6.40 17.52 16.81
CA TYR A 30 5.13 16.90 16.49
C TYR A 30 5.07 15.47 16.99
N GLU A 31 3.96 15.12 17.64
CA GLU A 31 3.64 13.75 18.05
C GLU A 31 2.53 13.22 17.14
N VAL A 32 2.75 12.05 16.54
CA VAL A 32 1.81 11.40 15.63
C VAL A 32 1.29 10.11 16.25
N GLN A 33 -0.01 9.88 16.12
CA GLN A 33 -0.67 8.63 16.43
C GLN A 33 -1.25 8.00 15.17
N LEU A 34 -1.10 6.68 15.05
CA LEU A 34 -1.71 5.86 14.01
C LEU A 34 -2.44 4.68 14.68
N ASP A 35 -3.66 4.39 14.26
CA ASP A 35 -4.47 3.28 14.76
C ASP A 35 -5.30 2.70 13.59
N VAL A 36 -5.92 1.54 13.80
CA VAL A 36 -6.91 0.94 12.89
C VAL A 36 -8.34 1.28 13.33
N THR A 37 -8.48 2.13 14.34
CA THR A 37 -9.76 2.64 14.87
C THR A 37 -9.71 4.15 15.05
N ASP A 38 -10.79 4.86 14.68
CA ASP A 38 -10.95 6.31 14.88
C ASP A 38 -10.97 6.72 16.36
N ALA A 39 -11.27 5.78 17.26
CA ALA A 39 -11.25 5.94 18.69
C ALA A 39 -9.83 5.93 19.30
N PHE A 40 -8.80 5.58 18.52
CA PHE A 40 -7.42 5.40 18.99
C PHE A 40 -7.35 4.49 20.23
N THR A 41 -7.96 3.30 20.13
CA THR A 41 -8.05 2.36 21.27
C THR A 41 -6.71 1.71 21.63
N ASN A 42 -5.84 1.50 20.64
CA ASN A 42 -4.48 0.97 20.82
C ASN A 42 -3.52 1.58 19.80
N PRO A 43 -3.24 2.89 19.90
CA PRO A 43 -2.53 3.61 18.85
C PRO A 43 -1.03 3.34 18.93
N VAL A 44 -0.40 3.21 17.77
CA VAL A 44 1.04 3.36 17.62
C VAL A 44 1.37 4.84 17.80
N ILE A 45 2.25 5.13 18.75
CA ILE A 45 2.73 6.49 19.03
C ILE A 45 4.14 6.62 18.48
N TYR A 46 4.35 7.54 17.56
CA TYR A 46 5.66 7.79 16.98
C TYR A 46 6.47 8.79 17.82
N PRO A 47 7.81 8.69 17.81
CA PRO A 47 8.67 9.65 18.48
C PRO A 47 8.42 11.07 17.98
N ARG A 48 8.54 12.03 18.90
CA ARG A 48 8.42 13.44 18.55
C ARG A 48 9.57 13.86 17.63
N SER A 49 9.26 14.72 16.67
CA SER A 49 10.26 15.29 15.77
C SER A 49 9.88 16.70 15.32
N GLU A 50 10.87 17.49 14.90
CA GLU A 50 10.65 18.83 14.31
C GLU A 50 10.13 18.77 12.86
N PHE A 51 10.09 17.58 12.25
CA PHE A 51 9.61 17.39 10.89
C PHE A 51 8.10 17.45 10.81
N THR A 52 7.59 17.90 9.67
CA THR A 52 6.16 17.92 9.37
C THR A 52 5.70 16.74 8.53
N GLY A 53 6.49 15.68 8.47
CA GLY A 53 6.17 14.48 7.73
C GLY A 53 6.77 13.25 8.37
N LEU A 54 6.10 12.11 8.16
CA LEU A 54 6.47 10.82 8.70
C LEU A 54 6.27 9.74 7.64
N GLN A 55 7.37 9.11 7.27
CA GLN A 55 7.41 7.98 6.33
C GLN A 55 6.88 6.73 7.04
N MET A 56 5.83 6.12 6.50
CA MET A 56 5.35 4.82 6.96
C MET A 56 6.22 3.70 6.37
N GLU A 57 6.25 2.59 7.09
CA GLU A 57 6.93 1.37 6.68
C GLU A 57 5.98 0.20 6.97
N LEU A 58 5.76 -0.65 5.97
CA LEU A 58 5.11 -1.96 6.13
C LEU A 58 3.66 -1.91 6.65
N LEU A 59 2.85 -0.95 6.20
CA LEU A 59 1.41 -0.99 6.46
C LEU A 59 0.75 -2.19 5.75
N LEU A 60 -0.31 -2.72 6.35
CA LEU A 60 -1.02 -3.89 5.83
C LEU A 60 -1.90 -3.49 4.65
N PHE A 61 -1.88 -4.30 3.59
CA PHE A 61 -2.75 -4.14 2.43
C PHE A 61 -4.23 -4.27 2.81
N GLY A 62 -5.10 -3.46 2.20
CA GLY A 62 -6.55 -3.44 2.44
C GLY A 62 -6.97 -2.92 3.82
N GLN A 63 -6.03 -2.46 4.65
CA GLN A 63 -6.32 -1.93 5.98
C GLN A 63 -6.59 -0.42 5.91
N GLU A 64 -7.66 0.02 6.56
CA GLU A 64 -7.91 1.43 6.86
C GLU A 64 -7.12 1.84 8.11
N TYR A 65 -6.42 2.96 8.03
CA TYR A 65 -5.67 3.54 9.13
C TYR A 65 -6.21 4.93 9.46
N PHE A 66 -6.27 5.23 10.74
CA PHE A 66 -6.66 6.51 11.31
C PHE A 66 -5.46 7.15 11.97
N TRP A 67 -5.22 8.42 11.67
CA TRP A 67 -4.09 9.15 12.21
C TRP A 67 -4.45 10.55 12.65
N ARG A 68 -3.66 11.06 13.58
CA ARG A 68 -3.75 12.43 14.08
C ARG A 68 -2.40 12.91 14.55
N VAL A 69 -2.21 14.22 14.54
CA VAL A 69 -0.96 14.86 14.94
C VAL A 69 -1.25 15.99 15.93
N ARG A 70 -0.33 16.23 16.86
CA ARG A 70 -0.34 17.41 17.72
C ARG A 70 1.05 18.02 17.84
N ALA A 71 1.09 19.32 18.06
CA ALA A 71 2.33 20.06 18.28
C ALA A 71 2.65 20.15 19.77
N SER A 72 3.94 20.22 20.08
CA SER A 72 4.46 20.53 21.41
C SER A 72 5.64 21.48 21.32
N GLU A 73 5.67 22.46 22.22
CA GLU A 73 6.79 23.36 22.44
C GLU A 73 7.21 23.26 23.91
N GLY A 74 8.16 22.36 24.19
CA GLY A 74 8.53 22.00 25.57
C GLY A 74 7.37 21.35 26.31
N SER A 75 6.87 22.00 27.37
CA SER A 75 5.73 21.51 28.15
C SER A 75 4.37 22.01 27.65
N ASP A 76 4.35 22.95 26.70
CA ASP A 76 3.11 23.38 26.06
C ASP A 76 2.75 22.39 24.96
N ILE A 77 1.53 21.84 24.99
CA ILE A 77 1.08 20.78 24.09
C ILE A 77 -0.29 21.17 23.54
N SER A 78 -0.43 21.18 22.22
CA SER A 78 -1.70 21.50 21.57
C SER A 78 -2.74 20.39 21.78
N GLY A 79 -3.99 20.72 21.43
CA GLY A 79 -4.97 19.68 21.11
C GLY A 79 -4.50 18.83 19.93
N TRP A 80 -5.09 17.65 19.77
CA TRP A 80 -4.95 16.86 18.55
C TRP A 80 -5.59 17.58 17.36
N SER A 81 -5.06 17.33 16.17
CA SER A 81 -5.75 17.62 14.91
C SER A 81 -7.09 16.89 14.82
N ASP A 82 -7.86 17.24 13.80
CA ASP A 82 -8.91 16.35 13.31
C ASP A 82 -8.31 14.98 12.96
N VAL A 83 -9.12 13.94 13.06
CA VAL A 83 -8.75 12.57 12.70
C VAL A 83 -8.83 12.45 11.19
N PHE A 84 -7.75 11.98 10.57
CA PHE A 84 -7.71 11.67 9.14
C PHE A 84 -7.65 10.16 8.97
N SER A 85 -8.30 9.63 7.94
CA SER A 85 -8.13 8.22 7.55
C SER A 85 -7.60 8.04 6.13
N PHE A 86 -7.02 6.87 5.87
CA PHE A 86 -6.71 6.40 4.53
C PHE A 86 -6.70 4.88 4.47
N VAL A 87 -6.87 4.32 3.28
CA VAL A 87 -6.84 2.87 3.02
C VAL A 87 -5.62 2.52 2.17
N VAL A 88 -4.87 1.49 2.59
CA VAL A 88 -3.79 0.91 1.78
C VAL A 88 -4.40 0.02 0.72
N PHE A 89 -3.93 0.11 -0.53
CA PHE A 89 -4.47 -0.71 -1.62
C PHE A 89 -4.46 -2.21 -1.26
N GLU A 90 -5.51 -2.94 -1.65
CA GLU A 90 -5.62 -4.39 -1.36
C GLU A 90 -5.11 -5.24 -2.53
N THR A 91 -5.41 -4.83 -3.76
CA THR A 91 -5.15 -5.64 -4.96
C THR A 91 -4.42 -4.84 -6.03
N VAL A 92 -3.58 -5.54 -6.78
CA VAL A 92 -2.94 -5.00 -7.99
C VAL A 92 -3.81 -5.24 -9.21
N VAL A 93 -3.65 -4.41 -10.24
CA VAL A 93 -4.39 -4.56 -11.50
C VAL A 93 -3.53 -5.29 -12.51
N LEU A 94 -4.09 -6.31 -13.16
CA LEU A 94 -3.43 -7.07 -14.21
C LEU A 94 -3.24 -6.23 -15.49
N ASN A 95 -2.15 -6.46 -16.21
CA ASN A 95 -1.81 -5.72 -17.44
C ASN A 95 -1.55 -6.66 -18.64
N LYS A 96 -0.64 -7.64 -18.49
CA LYS A 96 -0.36 -8.63 -19.54
C LYS A 96 -0.24 -10.04 -18.98
N PRO A 97 -0.70 -11.06 -19.72
CA PRO A 97 -1.43 -11.00 -20.99
C PRO A 97 -2.80 -10.31 -20.84
N ASN A 98 -3.38 -9.83 -21.95
CA ASN A 98 -4.74 -9.29 -21.87
C ASN A 98 -5.74 -10.40 -21.51
N ASP A 99 -6.86 -10.02 -20.91
CA ASP A 99 -7.98 -10.96 -20.78
C ASP A 99 -8.40 -11.51 -22.15
N ASN A 100 -8.66 -12.81 -22.22
CA ASN A 100 -8.93 -13.58 -23.44
C ASN A 100 -7.80 -13.51 -24.50
N ALA A 101 -6.54 -13.31 -24.10
CA ALA A 101 -5.42 -13.46 -25.03
C ALA A 101 -5.30 -14.91 -25.52
N GLU A 102 -5.22 -15.07 -26.84
CA GLU A 102 -5.02 -16.36 -27.51
C GLU A 102 -3.56 -16.51 -27.95
N ASP A 103 -3.15 -17.74 -28.30
CA ASP A 103 -1.84 -18.07 -28.87
C ASP A 103 -0.65 -17.52 -28.08
N GLN A 104 -0.72 -17.58 -26.74
CA GLN A 104 0.38 -17.20 -25.86
C GLN A 104 1.44 -18.30 -25.77
N ASP A 105 2.71 -17.91 -25.71
CA ASP A 105 3.80 -18.86 -25.48
C ASP A 105 3.69 -19.48 -24.08
N PRO A 106 4.10 -20.75 -23.89
CA PRO A 106 4.07 -21.40 -22.57
C PRO A 106 5.03 -20.80 -21.52
N ASP A 107 5.87 -19.84 -21.91
CA ASP A 107 6.73 -19.02 -21.06
C ASP A 107 6.29 -17.53 -21.03
N VAL A 108 4.99 -17.28 -21.23
CA VAL A 108 4.38 -15.95 -21.28
C VAL A 108 4.80 -15.04 -20.12
N LEU A 109 5.09 -13.78 -20.46
CA LEU A 109 5.37 -12.72 -19.49
C LEU A 109 4.06 -12.24 -18.85
N PHE A 110 3.88 -12.54 -17.57
CA PHE A 110 2.88 -11.91 -16.71
C PHE A 110 3.37 -10.55 -16.24
N LYS A 111 2.46 -9.59 -16.23
CA LYS A 111 2.71 -8.20 -15.86
C LYS A 111 1.50 -7.64 -15.13
N ALA A 112 1.72 -7.19 -13.90
CA ALA A 112 0.80 -6.30 -13.21
C ALA A 112 1.04 -4.84 -13.64
N LYS A 113 0.09 -3.96 -13.37
CA LYS A 113 0.31 -2.52 -13.42
C LYS A 113 1.25 -2.13 -12.27
N ASP A 114 2.13 -1.19 -12.55
CA ASP A 114 3.05 -0.58 -11.60
C ASP A 114 2.42 0.59 -10.83
N ARG A 115 1.10 0.79 -10.96
CA ARG A 115 0.37 1.95 -10.42
C ARG A 115 -1.03 1.60 -9.93
N ILE A 116 -1.45 2.27 -8.86
CA ILE A 116 -2.85 2.39 -8.41
C ILE A 116 -3.31 3.81 -8.77
N GLY A 117 -4.30 3.92 -9.67
CA GLY A 117 -4.66 5.20 -10.27
C GLY A 117 -3.45 5.84 -10.96
N SER A 118 -3.06 7.04 -10.50
CA SER A 118 -1.86 7.76 -10.98
C SER A 118 -0.60 7.48 -10.15
N THR A 119 -0.71 6.80 -9.01
CA THR A 119 0.38 6.63 -8.03
C THR A 119 1.17 5.36 -8.31
N VAL A 120 2.49 5.43 -8.28
CA VAL A 120 3.38 4.26 -8.42
C VAL A 120 3.27 3.37 -7.20
N ILE A 121 3.25 2.06 -7.41
CA ILE A 121 3.31 1.08 -6.34
C ILE A 121 4.69 1.13 -5.70
N THR A 122 4.74 1.49 -4.42
CA THR A 122 5.91 1.53 -3.56
C THR A 122 5.63 0.78 -2.26
N GLY A 123 6.64 0.55 -1.42
CA GLY A 123 6.46 -0.19 -0.16
C GLY A 123 6.10 -1.67 -0.31
N VAL A 124 6.27 -2.26 -1.50
CA VAL A 124 6.04 -3.69 -1.77
C VAL A 124 7.38 -4.38 -2.01
N GLU A 125 7.64 -5.48 -1.31
CA GLU A 125 8.86 -6.28 -1.49
C GLU A 125 8.74 -7.26 -2.66
N PHE A 126 7.58 -7.90 -2.80
CA PHE A 126 7.36 -8.93 -3.81
C PHE A 126 5.93 -8.89 -4.37
N PHE A 127 5.81 -9.30 -5.63
CA PHE A 127 4.56 -9.61 -6.31
C PHE A 127 4.44 -11.13 -6.43
N GLU A 128 3.30 -11.66 -6.03
CA GLU A 128 2.91 -13.05 -6.27
C GLU A 128 2.02 -13.11 -7.51
N PHE A 129 2.28 -14.08 -8.37
CA PHE A 129 1.50 -14.36 -9.57
C PHE A 129 1.07 -15.81 -9.54
N GLN A 130 -0.21 -16.05 -9.82
CA GLN A 130 -0.75 -17.39 -9.97
C GLN A 130 -1.42 -17.55 -11.33
N ALA A 131 -1.29 -18.72 -11.95
CA ALA A 131 -2.06 -19.09 -13.13
C ALA A 131 -2.52 -20.53 -13.06
N ASP A 132 -3.78 -20.78 -13.40
CA ASP A 132 -4.39 -22.10 -13.28
C ASP A 132 -5.47 -22.33 -14.36
N THR A 133 -5.61 -23.57 -14.82
CA THR A 133 -6.70 -24.00 -15.71
C THR A 133 -8.04 -24.11 -14.99
N SER A 134 -8.05 -24.11 -13.66
CA SER A 134 -9.23 -23.96 -12.82
C SER A 134 -9.40 -22.51 -12.37
N ALA A 135 -10.63 -21.98 -12.45
CA ALA A 135 -10.95 -20.65 -11.91
C ALA A 135 -10.84 -20.58 -10.37
N ASN A 136 -10.78 -21.74 -9.70
CA ASN A 136 -10.59 -21.81 -8.25
C ASN A 136 -9.11 -21.88 -7.84
N PHE A 137 -8.18 -21.90 -8.81
CA PHE A 137 -6.74 -22.04 -8.56
C PHE A 137 -6.40 -23.31 -7.75
N ASP A 138 -7.03 -24.43 -8.10
CA ASP A 138 -6.92 -25.72 -7.43
C ASP A 138 -6.61 -26.90 -8.38
N SER A 139 -6.23 -26.64 -9.63
CA SER A 139 -5.90 -27.73 -10.55
C SER A 139 -4.47 -28.23 -10.36
N PRO A 140 -4.15 -29.44 -10.88
CA PRO A 140 -2.76 -29.93 -10.91
C PRO A 140 -1.80 -29.08 -11.76
N LEU A 141 -2.30 -28.12 -12.54
CA LEU A 141 -1.53 -27.25 -13.42
C LEU A 141 -1.34 -25.84 -12.86
N LEU A 142 -1.56 -25.65 -11.55
CA LEU A 142 -1.28 -24.39 -10.87
C LEU A 142 0.19 -24.00 -11.03
N PHE A 143 0.40 -22.83 -11.63
CA PHE A 143 1.65 -22.09 -11.59
C PHE A 143 1.58 -21.07 -10.44
N GLU A 144 2.65 -21.02 -9.64
CA GLU A 144 2.86 -19.98 -8.62
C GLU A 144 4.27 -19.43 -8.77
N GLY A 145 4.41 -18.12 -8.73
CA GLY A 145 5.70 -17.46 -8.84
C GLY A 145 5.74 -16.13 -8.12
N VAL A 146 6.92 -15.80 -7.59
CA VAL A 146 7.17 -14.58 -6.83
C VAL A 146 8.26 -13.78 -7.53
N SER A 147 8.10 -12.46 -7.60
CA SER A 147 9.04 -11.53 -8.25
C SER A 147 9.19 -10.26 -7.44
N GLU A 148 10.42 -9.72 -7.35
CA GLU A 148 10.68 -8.38 -6.79
C GLU A 148 10.15 -7.25 -7.69
N THR A 149 9.69 -7.59 -8.89
CA THR A 149 9.14 -6.64 -9.86
C THR A 149 7.69 -6.99 -10.19
N TYR A 150 6.96 -6.05 -10.77
CA TYR A 150 5.59 -6.25 -11.25
C TYR A 150 5.50 -7.17 -12.50
N THR A 151 6.52 -7.98 -12.77
CA THR A 151 6.59 -8.91 -13.90
C THR A 151 7.21 -10.26 -13.53
N ILE A 152 6.76 -11.33 -14.18
CA ILE A 152 7.36 -12.67 -14.11
C ILE A 152 7.10 -13.44 -15.41
N ASN A 153 8.05 -14.28 -15.86
CA ASN A 153 7.77 -15.25 -16.91
C ASN A 153 7.15 -16.50 -16.29
N ALA A 154 5.92 -16.83 -16.68
CA ALA A 154 5.23 -18.03 -16.25
C ALA A 154 5.86 -19.24 -16.94
N SER A 155 6.90 -19.81 -16.32
CA SER A 155 7.62 -20.93 -16.93
C SER A 155 6.78 -22.20 -16.86
N PHE A 156 6.81 -22.98 -17.95
CA PHE A 156 6.22 -24.33 -18.02
C PHE A 156 4.69 -24.39 -17.96
N LEU A 157 3.98 -23.40 -18.51
CA LEU A 157 2.57 -23.60 -18.82
C LEU A 157 2.42 -24.72 -19.88
N HIS A 158 1.24 -25.34 -19.93
CA HIS A 158 0.98 -26.44 -20.86
C HIS A 158 0.31 -25.94 -22.14
N PHE A 159 0.73 -26.48 -23.29
CA PHE A 159 0.16 -26.14 -24.58
C PHE A 159 -1.32 -26.55 -24.70
N GLY A 160 -2.14 -25.70 -25.31
CA GLY A 160 -3.54 -26.00 -25.62
C GLY A 160 -4.51 -25.85 -24.45
N GLU A 161 -4.03 -25.39 -23.30
CA GLU A 161 -4.81 -25.12 -22.10
C GLU A 161 -5.24 -23.65 -22.02
N ILE A 162 -6.33 -23.40 -21.30
CA ILE A 162 -6.79 -22.04 -20.96
C ILE A 162 -6.44 -21.79 -19.50
N TYR A 163 -5.74 -20.69 -19.22
CA TYR A 163 -5.34 -20.31 -17.87
C TYR A 163 -6.08 -19.04 -17.41
N ASN A 164 -6.58 -19.08 -16.18
CA ASN A 164 -6.98 -17.90 -15.41
C ASN A 164 -5.76 -17.47 -14.59
N TRP A 165 -5.48 -16.17 -14.51
CA TRP A 165 -4.32 -15.68 -13.76
C TRP A 165 -4.67 -14.48 -12.89
N ARG A 166 -3.93 -14.32 -11.80
CA ARG A 166 -4.08 -13.26 -10.81
C ARG A 166 -2.74 -12.84 -10.22
#